data_AF-A0A8S3E8I5-F1
#
_entry.id   AF-A0A8S3E8I5-F1
#
_cell.length_a   1.000
_cell.length_b   1.000
_cell.length_c   1.000
_cell.angle_alpha   90.00
_cell.angle_beta   90.00
_cell.angle_gamma   90.00
#
_symmetry.space_group_name_H-M   'P 1'
#
loop_
_entity.id
_entity.type
_entity.pdbx_description
1 polymer ?
#
loop_
_entity_poly.entity_id
_entity_poly.type
_entity_poly.pdbx_seq_one_letter_code
_entity_poly.pdbx_strand_id
1 'polypeptide(L)'
;DLPAADAKKRKCNANGDDDDWPKNNRDIVRHLIKKQTFDGLWDLESENIEHLTGKPLANFQSKYSQFDDKTLISLIVIAAFSKYFKALELLWHAVVEKARTTVANMIKNQLEDLDALLSGISEEL
;
A
#
# COMPACT_ATOMS: atom_id res chain seq x y z
N ASP A 1 -2.12 5.01 57.63
CA ASP A 1 -2.59 5.82 56.48
C ASP A 1 -1.45 6.27 55.59
N LEU A 2 -1.46 5.81 54.34
CA LEU A 2 -0.85 6.50 53.20
C LEU A 2 -1.93 7.42 52.60
N PRO A 3 -1.52 8.47 51.87
CA PRO A 3 -1.89 8.42 50.46
C PRO A 3 -0.72 8.73 49.52
N ALA A 4 -0.61 7.90 48.48
CA ALA A 4 0.20 8.11 47.31
C ALA A 4 -0.65 8.80 46.22
N ALA A 5 -0.10 9.85 45.60
CA ALA A 5 -0.60 10.50 44.38
C ALA A 5 0.60 11.26 43.78
N ASP A 6 0.90 11.31 42.49
CA ASP A 6 0.24 10.80 41.30
C ASP A 6 1.35 10.76 40.23
N ALA A 7 1.97 9.60 40.01
CA ALA A 7 2.95 9.45 38.94
C ALA A 7 2.20 9.33 37.61
N LYS A 8 2.00 10.46 36.92
CA LYS A 8 1.53 10.51 35.53
C LYS A 8 2.43 9.64 34.64
N LYS A 9 2.04 8.37 34.47
CA LYS A 9 2.52 7.52 33.38
C LYS A 9 2.12 8.18 32.06
N ARG A 10 3.07 8.83 31.40
CA ARG A 10 3.03 9.02 29.96
C ARG A 10 3.04 7.63 29.34
N LYS A 11 1.87 7.10 29.00
CA LYS A 11 1.76 5.96 28.08
C LYS A 11 2.17 6.47 26.71
N CYS A 12 3.44 6.29 26.37
CA CYS A 12 3.86 6.21 24.99
C CYS A 12 3.15 4.97 24.43
N ASN A 13 2.06 5.16 23.69
CA ASN A 13 1.35 4.04 23.07
C ASN A 13 2.15 3.64 21.82
N ALA A 14 3.21 2.86 22.04
CA ALA A 14 3.82 2.06 21.00
C ALA A 14 2.97 0.80 20.81
N ASN A 15 2.58 0.57 19.56
CA ASN A 15 2.15 -0.69 18.97
C ASN A 15 0.91 -1.34 19.61
N GLY A 16 -0.24 -0.89 19.13
CA GLY A 16 -1.39 -1.77 18.89
C GLY A 16 -1.75 -1.58 17.42
N ASP A 17 -1.06 -2.29 16.52
CA ASP A 17 -1.57 -2.51 15.18
C ASP A 17 -2.76 -3.43 15.36
N ASP A 18 -3.96 -2.85 15.45
CA ASP A 18 -5.15 -3.61 15.11
C ASP A 18 -4.98 -3.97 13.62
N ASP A 19 -4.64 -5.23 13.33
CA ASP A 19 -4.57 -5.85 11.99
C ASP A 19 -5.95 -5.89 11.27
N ASP A 20 -6.90 -5.10 11.74
CA ASP A 20 -8.20 -4.95 11.10
C ASP A 20 -8.08 -4.04 9.88
N TRP A 21 -8.54 -4.53 8.73
CA TRP A 21 -8.62 -3.75 7.51
C TRP A 21 -9.51 -2.50 7.72
N PRO A 22 -9.04 -1.28 7.40
CA PRO A 22 -9.82 -0.07 7.65
C PRO A 22 -11.10 0.00 6.79
N LYS A 23 -12.19 0.50 7.37
CA LYS A 23 -13.51 0.51 6.71
C LYS A 23 -13.80 1.73 5.82
N ASN A 24 -12.99 2.79 5.91
CA ASN A 24 -13.20 4.01 5.11
C ASN A 24 -11.96 4.37 4.29
N ASN A 25 -12.19 5.02 3.15
CA ASN A 25 -11.15 5.32 2.17
C ASN A 25 -9.97 6.10 2.75
N ARG A 26 -10.22 7.05 3.65
CA ARG A 26 -9.16 7.87 4.23
C ARG A 26 -8.23 7.06 5.12
N ASP A 27 -8.79 6.15 5.91
CA ASP A 27 -8.02 5.31 6.80
C ASP A 27 -7.35 4.15 6.05
N ILE A 28 -7.96 3.64 4.96
CA ILE A 28 -7.29 2.72 4.03
C ILE A 28 -6.05 3.38 3.42
N VAL A 29 -6.19 4.61 2.88
CA VAL A 29 -5.06 5.37 2.32
C VAL A 29 -3.95 5.54 3.34
N ARG A 30 -4.28 5.94 4.58
CA ARG A 30 -3.28 6.11 5.65
C ARG A 30 -2.63 4.80 6.06
N HIS A 31 -3.39 3.73 6.13
CA HIS A 31 -2.90 2.40 6.44
C HIS A 31 -1.88 1.94 5.39
N LEU A 32 -2.21 2.08 4.10
CA LEU A 32 -1.30 1.78 3.00
C LEU A 32 -0.04 2.66 3.05
N ILE A 33 -0.17 3.97 3.28
CA ILE A 33 1.01 4.86 3.42
C ILE A 33 1.93 4.40 4.56
N LYS A 34 1.37 4.01 5.71
CA LYS A 34 2.17 3.54 6.86
C LYS A 34 2.90 2.22 6.59
N LYS A 35 2.33 1.36 5.74
CA LYS A 35 2.94 0.09 5.33
C LYS A 35 3.94 0.24 4.17
N GLN A 36 4.18 1.44 3.65
CA GLN A 36 5.21 1.64 2.64
C GLN A 36 6.60 1.42 3.23
N THR A 37 7.41 0.57 2.60
CA THR A 37 8.78 0.30 3.01
C THR A 37 9.71 1.48 2.67
N PHE A 38 10.91 1.50 3.25
CA PHE A 38 11.84 2.63 3.09
C PHE A 38 12.25 2.90 1.63
N ASP A 39 12.34 1.85 0.81
CA ASP A 39 12.59 1.92 -0.63
C ASP A 39 11.40 2.47 -1.45
N GLY A 40 10.26 2.74 -0.81
CA GLY A 40 9.07 3.29 -1.44
C GLY A 40 8.12 2.24 -2.02
N LEU A 41 8.32 0.96 -1.73
CA LEU A 41 7.47 -0.14 -2.19
C LEU A 41 6.50 -0.62 -1.12
N TRP A 42 5.68 -1.60 -1.47
CA TRP A 42 4.77 -2.29 -0.56
C TRP A 42 5.09 -3.78 -0.51
N ASP A 43 5.14 -4.31 0.70
CA ASP A 43 5.28 -5.73 0.98
C ASP A 43 4.09 -6.13 1.86
N LEU A 44 2.95 -6.33 1.22
CA LEU A 44 1.67 -6.58 1.87
C LEU A 44 1.31 -8.06 1.77
N GLU A 45 0.67 -8.58 2.81
CA GLU A 45 0.09 -9.91 2.78
C GLU A 45 -1.04 -10.00 1.74
N SER A 46 -1.26 -11.22 1.20
CA SER A 46 -2.25 -11.43 0.13
C SER A 46 -3.68 -11.06 0.55
N GLU A 47 -4.04 -11.19 1.83
CA GLU A 47 -5.35 -10.79 2.36
C GLU A 47 -5.57 -9.27 2.26
N ASN A 48 -4.53 -8.46 2.43
CA ASN A 48 -4.62 -7.01 2.24
C ASN A 48 -4.89 -6.65 0.77
N ILE A 49 -4.36 -7.43 -0.17
CA ILE A 49 -4.63 -7.25 -1.60
C ILE A 49 -6.07 -7.63 -1.93
N GLU A 50 -6.57 -8.71 -1.34
CA GLU A 50 -7.96 -9.13 -1.50
C GLU A 50 -8.93 -8.10 -0.91
N HIS A 51 -8.63 -7.54 0.26
CA HIS A 51 -9.43 -6.45 0.81
C HIS A 51 -9.39 -5.17 -0.02
N LEU A 52 -8.23 -4.87 -0.63
CA LEU A 52 -8.06 -3.67 -1.45
C LEU A 52 -8.76 -3.78 -2.81
N THR A 53 -8.69 -4.96 -3.44
CA THR A 53 -9.07 -5.15 -4.86
C THR A 53 -10.31 -6.02 -5.05
N GLY A 54 -10.77 -6.70 -4.00
CA GLY A 54 -11.81 -7.73 -4.06
C GLY A 54 -11.36 -9.02 -4.76
N LYS A 55 -10.08 -9.16 -5.10
CA LYS A 55 -9.51 -10.30 -5.82
C LYS A 55 -8.26 -10.83 -5.12
N PRO A 56 -8.05 -12.16 -5.09
CA PRO A 56 -6.84 -12.73 -4.50
C PRO A 56 -5.60 -12.34 -5.31
N LEU A 57 -4.47 -12.16 -4.63
CA LEU A 57 -3.18 -11.82 -5.25
C LEU A 57 -2.79 -12.81 -6.37
N ALA A 58 -3.14 -14.09 -6.22
CA ALA A 58 -2.89 -15.15 -7.19
C ALA A 58 -3.46 -14.84 -8.59
N ASN A 59 -4.59 -14.11 -8.68
CA ASN A 59 -5.15 -13.72 -9.97
C ASN A 59 -4.19 -12.81 -10.73
N PHE A 60 -3.60 -11.83 -10.03
CA PHE A 60 -2.62 -10.92 -10.62
C PHE A 60 -1.31 -11.65 -10.94
N GLN A 61 -0.81 -12.51 -10.03
CA GLN A 61 0.42 -13.29 -10.26
C GLN A 61 0.33 -14.16 -11.52
N SER A 62 -0.84 -14.74 -11.79
CA SER A 62 -1.05 -15.58 -12.98
C SER A 62 -0.88 -14.80 -14.30
N LYS A 63 -1.24 -13.51 -14.31
CA LYS A 63 -1.20 -12.66 -15.50
C LYS A 63 0.09 -11.85 -15.61
N TYR A 64 0.68 -11.51 -14.47
CA TYR A 64 1.87 -10.68 -14.33
C TYR A 64 3.05 -11.46 -13.76
N SER A 65 3.20 -12.72 -14.20
CA SER A 65 4.20 -13.68 -13.69
C SER A 65 5.66 -13.27 -13.89
N GLN A 66 5.92 -12.23 -14.71
CA GLN A 66 7.26 -11.68 -14.92
C GLN A 66 7.77 -10.83 -13.75
N PHE A 67 6.90 -10.41 -12.84
CA PHE A 67 7.26 -9.61 -11.68
C PHE A 67 7.36 -10.47 -10.43
N ASP A 68 8.26 -10.07 -9.53
CA ASP A 68 8.24 -10.56 -8.16
C ASP A 68 7.05 -9.97 -7.39
N ASP A 69 6.65 -10.67 -6.33
CA ASP A 69 5.46 -10.32 -5.55
C ASP A 69 5.49 -8.88 -5.05
N LYS A 70 6.65 -8.41 -4.60
CA LYS A 70 6.81 -7.05 -4.09
C LYS A 70 6.57 -5.98 -5.16
N THR A 71 7.09 -6.17 -6.37
CA THR A 71 6.84 -5.24 -7.49
C THR A 71 5.38 -5.29 -7.90
N LEU A 72 4.80 -6.49 -8.01
CA LEU A 72 3.41 -6.67 -8.40
C LEU A 72 2.45 -6.03 -7.39
N ILE A 73 2.64 -6.29 -6.08
CA ILE A 73 1.88 -5.67 -5.00
C ILE A 73 1.98 -4.14 -5.09
N SER A 74 3.18 -3.62 -5.31
CA SER A 74 3.39 -2.17 -5.42
C SER A 74 2.65 -1.57 -6.62
N LEU A 75 2.66 -2.24 -7.77
CA LEU A 75 1.89 -1.83 -8.95
C LEU A 75 0.38 -1.83 -8.68
N ILE A 76 -0.14 -2.87 -8.01
CA ILE A 76 -1.54 -2.96 -7.60
C ILE A 76 -1.93 -1.80 -6.68
N VAL A 77 -1.10 -1.50 -5.66
CA VAL A 77 -1.36 -0.42 -4.71
C VAL A 77 -1.34 0.94 -5.41
N ILE A 78 -0.39 1.19 -6.31
CA ILE A 78 -0.34 2.42 -7.11
C ILE A 78 -1.62 2.57 -7.95
N ALA A 79 -2.02 1.52 -8.66
CA ALA A 79 -3.23 1.52 -9.47
C ALA A 79 -4.48 1.77 -8.61
N ALA A 80 -4.57 1.15 -7.43
CA ALA A 80 -5.67 1.32 -6.49
C ALA A 80 -5.76 2.76 -5.95
N PHE A 81 -4.63 3.41 -5.64
CA PHE A 81 -4.60 4.83 -5.28
C PHE A 81 -5.22 5.72 -6.36
N SER A 82 -4.83 5.51 -7.61
CA SER A 82 -5.35 6.28 -8.73
C SER A 82 -6.82 5.98 -9.04
N LYS A 83 -7.28 4.73 -8.87
CA LYS A 83 -8.65 4.31 -9.22
C LYS A 83 -9.67 4.58 -8.11
N TYR A 84 -9.43 4.09 -6.89
CA TYR A 84 -10.40 4.16 -5.81
C TYR A 84 -10.24 5.41 -4.93
N PHE A 85 -9.03 5.95 -4.85
CA PHE A 85 -8.69 7.01 -3.88
C PHE A 85 -8.32 8.34 -4.52
N LYS A 86 -8.75 8.58 -5.78
CA LYS A 86 -8.47 9.83 -6.52
C LYS A 86 -8.85 11.10 -5.75
N ALA A 87 -9.98 11.09 -5.03
CA ALA A 87 -10.42 12.23 -4.23
C ALA A 87 -9.47 12.58 -3.05
N LEU A 88 -8.54 11.69 -2.71
CA LEU A 88 -7.58 11.82 -1.62
C LEU A 88 -6.14 12.00 -2.13
N GLU A 89 -5.94 12.36 -3.40
CA GLU A 89 -4.64 12.48 -4.06
C GLU A 89 -3.62 13.31 -3.27
N LEU A 90 -4.05 14.41 -2.66
CA LEU A 90 -3.19 15.24 -1.81
C LEU A 90 -2.53 14.48 -0.65
N LEU A 91 -3.10 13.37 -0.19
CA LEU A 91 -2.55 12.55 0.88
C LEU A 91 -1.51 11.55 0.39
N TRP A 92 -1.64 11.02 -0.83
CA TRP A 92 -0.84 9.90 -1.31
C TRP A 92 0.06 10.24 -2.50
N HIS A 93 -0.08 11.40 -3.14
CA HIS A 93 0.65 11.74 -4.37
C HIS A 93 2.16 11.53 -4.24
N ALA A 94 2.79 12.16 -3.24
CA ALA A 94 4.24 12.04 -3.04
C ALA A 94 4.69 10.59 -2.72
N VAL A 95 3.84 9.84 -2.02
CA VAL A 95 4.09 8.43 -1.66
C VAL A 95 4.08 7.56 -2.91
N VAL A 96 3.08 7.76 -3.77
CA VAL A 96 2.94 7.06 -5.05
C VAL A 96 4.01 7.48 -6.05
N GLU A 97 4.37 8.76 -6.12
CA GLU A 97 5.41 9.26 -7.04
C GLU A 97 6.79 8.65 -6.73
N LYS A 98 7.11 8.53 -5.43
CA LYS A 98 8.30 7.79 -4.97
C LYS A 98 8.24 6.34 -5.43
N ALA A 99 7.12 5.65 -5.20
CA ALA A 99 6.95 4.25 -5.60
C ALA A 99 7.06 4.07 -7.11
N ARG A 100 6.42 4.95 -7.90
CA ARG A 100 6.48 4.95 -9.38
C ARG A 100 7.92 5.08 -9.86
N THR A 101 8.72 5.94 -9.24
CA THR A 101 10.14 6.09 -9.61
C THR A 101 10.94 4.83 -9.30
N THR A 102 10.73 4.24 -8.11
CA THR A 102 11.40 2.98 -7.74
C THR A 102 11.02 1.84 -8.69
N VAL A 103 9.73 1.64 -8.94
CA VAL A 103 9.24 0.58 -9.85
C VAL A 103 9.71 0.83 -11.28
N ALA A 104 9.64 2.07 -11.79
CA ALA A 104 10.14 2.41 -13.12
C ALA A 104 11.61 1.99 -13.29
N ASN A 105 12.45 2.23 -12.28
CA ASN A 105 13.86 1.83 -12.33
C ASN A 105 14.05 0.31 -12.33
N MET A 106 13.18 -0.45 -11.66
CA MET A 106 13.23 -1.91 -11.62
C MET A 106 12.79 -2.52 -12.96
N ILE A 107 11.71 -2.00 -13.55
CA ILE A 107 11.15 -2.53 -14.80
C ILE A 107 11.84 -1.98 -16.06
N LYS A 108 12.68 -0.94 -15.95
CA LYS A 108 13.41 -0.35 -17.09
C LYS A 108 14.23 -1.39 -17.87
N ASN A 109 14.70 -2.43 -17.19
CA ASN A 109 15.45 -3.51 -17.81
C ASN A 109 14.56 -4.54 -18.55
N GLN A 110 13.24 -4.47 -18.34
CA GLN A 110 12.23 -5.36 -18.93
C GLN A 110 11.53 -4.74 -20.15
N LEU A 111 11.92 -3.52 -20.58
CA LEU A 111 11.34 -2.80 -21.74
C LEU A 111 9.83 -2.51 -21.62
N GLU A 112 9.25 -2.58 -20.42
CA GLU A 112 7.83 -2.34 -20.20
C GLU A 112 7.55 -0.87 -19.85
N ASP A 113 6.46 -0.33 -20.39
CA ASP A 113 5.96 1.02 -20.08
C ASP A 113 5.14 0.98 -18.79
N LEU A 114 5.61 1.70 -17.76
CA LEU A 114 4.96 1.76 -16.45
C LEU A 114 3.50 2.23 -16.54
N ASP A 115 3.21 3.22 -17.38
CA ASP A 115 1.86 3.78 -17.46
C ASP A 115 0.89 2.80 -18.15
N ALA A 116 1.37 2.06 -19.15
CA ALA A 116 0.60 0.99 -19.78
C ALA A 116 0.31 -0.16 -18.79
N LEU A 117 1.29 -0.55 -17.98
CA LEU A 117 1.12 -1.57 -16.93
C LEU A 117 0.10 -1.14 -15.87
N LEU A 118 0.25 0.07 -15.34
CA LEU A 118 -0.66 0.61 -14.35
C LEU A 118 -2.09 0.75 -14.91
N SER A 119 -2.24 1.10 -16.18
CA SER A 119 -3.54 1.10 -16.86
C SER A 119 -4.14 -0.30 -16.92
N GLY A 120 -3.36 -1.30 -17.35
CA GLY A 120 -3.83 -2.69 -17.45
C GLY A 120 -4.25 -3.28 -16.09
N ILE A 121 -3.46 -3.02 -15.04
CA ILE A 121 -3.82 -3.45 -13.68
C ILE A 121 -5.05 -2.69 -13.19
N SER A 122 -5.14 -1.38 -13.45
CA SER A 122 -6.30 -0.57 -13.08
C SER A 122 -7.59 -1.05 -13.76
N GLU A 123 -7.55 -1.56 -14.98
CA GLU A 123 -8.71 -2.17 -15.64
C GLU A 123 -9.19 -3.46 -14.95
N GLU A 124 -8.31 -4.15 -14.24
CA GLU A 124 -8.66 -5.35 -13.47
C GLU A 124 -9.14 -5.08 -12.04
N LEU A 125 -8.84 -3.90 -11.50
CA LEU A 125 -9.46 -3.41 -10.27
C LEU A 125 -10.95 -3.10 -10.50
#